data_AF-A0AAW9KLW3-F1
#
_entry.id   AF-A0AAW9KLW3-F1
#
_cell.length_a   1.000
_cell.length_b   1.000
_cell.length_c   1.000
_cell.angle_alpha   90.00
_cell.angle_beta   90.00
_cell.angle_gamma   90.00
#
_symmetry.space_group_name_H-M   'P 1'
#
loop_
_entity.id
_entity.type
_entity.pdbx_description
1 polymer ?
#
loop_
_entity_poly.entity_id
_entity_poly.type
_entity_poly.pdbx_seq_one_letter_code
_entity_poly.pdbx_strand_id
1 'polypeptide(L)'
;MSHDLYENTKVLEANKNSDRKYRDKNVLLLIDDKGNEHPVYRDNNGNNHMLLSKELCYMPILKELNELGAKSFRIEGCSYDSDTLRNIIKDYKKALKNLELCSEIFNEFDYDCLGFTLGAMQFN
;
A
#
# COMPACT_ATOMS: atom_id res chain seq x y z
N MET A 1 -13.92 -26.75 -2.26
CA MET A 1 -14.55 -25.79 -3.19
C MET A 1 -13.63 -24.57 -3.20
N SER A 2 -13.06 -24.22 -4.35
CA SER A 2 -12.17 -23.05 -4.45
C SER A 2 -12.99 -21.78 -4.22
N HIS A 3 -12.76 -21.07 -3.11
CA HIS A 3 -13.44 -19.82 -2.79
C HIS A 3 -12.75 -18.65 -3.49
N ASP A 4 -12.83 -18.67 -4.82
CA ASP A 4 -12.15 -17.68 -5.65
C ASP A 4 -13.00 -16.42 -5.85
N LEU A 5 -12.57 -15.30 -5.25
CA LEU A 5 -13.34 -14.07 -5.25
C LEU A 5 -13.53 -13.46 -6.65
N TYR A 6 -12.60 -13.63 -7.60
CA TYR A 6 -12.86 -13.10 -8.95
C TYR A 6 -13.78 -14.00 -9.77
N GLU A 7 -13.92 -15.29 -9.43
CA GLU A 7 -14.92 -16.11 -10.12
C GLU A 7 -16.34 -15.70 -9.69
N ASN A 8 -16.50 -15.25 -8.45
CA ASN A 8 -17.78 -14.73 -7.96
C ASN A 8 -18.23 -13.46 -8.71
N THR A 9 -17.31 -12.64 -9.21
CA THR A 9 -17.68 -11.41 -9.96
C THR A 9 -18.27 -11.70 -11.33
N LYS A 10 -18.16 -12.94 -11.83
CA LYS A 10 -18.81 -13.37 -13.08
C LYS A 10 -20.30 -13.65 -12.90
N VAL A 11 -20.75 -13.87 -11.66
CA VAL A 11 -22.12 -14.28 -11.34
C VAL A 11 -22.83 -13.30 -10.40
N LEU A 12 -22.10 -12.34 -9.83
CA LEU A 12 -22.64 -11.28 -8.98
C LEU A 12 -22.24 -9.91 -9.50
N GLU A 13 -23.23 -9.01 -9.60
CA GLU A 13 -22.99 -7.62 -9.95
C GLU A 13 -22.41 -6.83 -8.76
N ALA A 14 -21.65 -5.77 -9.07
CA ALA A 14 -21.09 -4.89 -8.05
C ALA A 14 -22.20 -4.18 -7.28
N ASN A 15 -22.09 -4.15 -5.95
CA ASN A 15 -23.12 -3.59 -5.07
C ASN A 15 -23.24 -2.06 -5.17
N LYS A 16 -22.19 -1.37 -5.66
CA LYS A 16 -22.14 0.09 -5.82
C LYS A 16 -21.25 0.48 -7.01
N ASN A 17 -21.71 1.47 -7.79
CA ASN A 17 -20.87 2.24 -8.71
C ASN A 17 -20.24 3.38 -7.92
N SER A 18 -19.03 3.19 -7.42
CA SER A 18 -18.21 4.28 -6.88
C SER A 18 -17.11 4.63 -7.88
N ASP A 19 -16.73 5.91 -7.92
CA ASP A 19 -15.54 6.31 -8.66
C ASP A 19 -14.32 5.63 -8.03
N ARG A 20 -13.76 4.66 -8.75
CA ARG A 20 -12.58 3.91 -8.35
C ARG A 20 -11.41 4.86 -8.14
N LYS A 21 -10.78 4.79 -6.97
CA LYS A 21 -9.52 5.51 -6.69
C LYS A 21 -8.31 4.66 -7.07
N TYR A 22 -8.39 3.35 -6.82
CA TYR A 22 -7.30 2.40 -7.06
C TYR A 22 -6.77 2.40 -8.50
N ARG A 23 -5.44 2.60 -8.63
CA ARG A 23 -4.77 2.94 -9.89
C ARG A 23 -4.77 1.77 -10.87
N ASP A 24 -4.51 0.57 -10.38
CA ASP A 24 -4.56 -0.63 -11.21
C ASP A 24 -6.02 -1.01 -11.44
N LYS A 25 -6.49 -0.94 -12.69
CA LYS A 25 -7.89 -1.22 -13.06
C LYS A 25 -8.23 -2.71 -13.10
N ASN A 26 -7.23 -3.60 -13.09
CA ASN A 26 -7.43 -5.04 -13.26
C ASN A 26 -7.64 -5.78 -11.94
N VAL A 27 -7.43 -5.11 -10.81
CA VAL A 27 -7.53 -5.70 -9.48
C VAL A 27 -8.97 -5.67 -8.98
N LEU A 28 -9.42 -6.75 -8.34
CA LEU A 28 -10.68 -6.79 -7.60
C LEU A 28 -10.57 -5.93 -6.34
N LEU A 29 -11.58 -5.09 -6.07
CA LEU A 29 -11.67 -4.29 -4.85
C LEU A 29 -12.81 -4.80 -3.97
N LEU A 30 -12.54 -4.95 -2.68
CA LEU A 30 -13.56 -5.04 -1.65
C LEU A 30 -13.74 -3.66 -1.02
N ILE A 31 -14.99 -3.21 -0.92
CA ILE A 31 -15.33 -1.89 -0.37
C ILE A 31 -15.92 -2.10 1.02
N ASP A 32 -15.32 -1.47 2.04
CA ASP A 32 -15.84 -1.54 3.40
C ASP A 32 -17.06 -0.62 3.61
N ASP A 33 -17.65 -0.67 4.80
CA ASP A 33 -18.81 0.16 5.19
C ASP A 33 -18.49 1.67 5.23
N LYS A 34 -17.21 2.04 5.33
CA LYS A 34 -16.70 3.41 5.30
C LYS A 34 -16.30 3.87 3.90
N GLY A 35 -16.42 3.00 2.89
CA GLY A 35 -16.06 3.29 1.51
C GLY A 35 -14.56 3.21 1.20
N ASN A 36 -13.77 2.58 2.05
CA ASN A 36 -12.35 2.32 1.76
C ASN A 36 -12.21 1.17 0.77
N GLU A 37 -11.26 1.31 -0.16
CA GLU A 37 -10.97 0.32 -1.20
C GLU A 37 -9.88 -0.65 -0.73
N HIS A 38 -10.18 -1.95 -0.67
CA HIS A 38 -9.23 -3.00 -0.32
C HIS A 38 -8.92 -3.87 -1.54
N PRO A 39 -7.74 -3.73 -2.16
CA PRO A 39 -7.39 -4.55 -3.31
C PRO A 39 -7.17 -6.00 -2.91
N VAL A 40 -7.66 -6.91 -3.75
CA VAL A 40 -7.52 -8.35 -3.58
C VAL A 40 -6.65 -8.89 -4.69
N TYR A 41 -5.46 -9.38 -4.37
CA TYR A 41 -4.58 -10.03 -5.34
C TYR A 41 -4.77 -11.54 -5.30
N ARG A 42 -4.54 -12.19 -6.44
CA ARG A 42 -4.54 -13.65 -6.52
C ARG A 42 -3.12 -14.15 -6.67
N ASP A 43 -2.71 -15.11 -5.85
CA ASP A 43 -1.42 -15.78 -6.01
C ASP A 43 -1.46 -16.89 -7.09
N ASN A 44 -0.30 -17.48 -7.37
CA ASN A 44 -0.18 -18.55 -8.37
C ASN A 44 -0.92 -19.84 -7.99
N ASN A 45 -1.29 -20.03 -6.72
CA ASN A 45 -2.06 -21.17 -6.23
C ASN A 45 -3.58 -20.89 -6.25
N GLY A 46 -3.99 -19.68 -6.64
CA GLY A 46 -5.38 -19.26 -6.69
C GLY A 46 -5.93 -18.71 -5.37
N ASN A 47 -5.09 -18.50 -4.34
CA ASN A 47 -5.55 -17.90 -3.09
C ASN A 47 -5.72 -16.39 -3.27
N ASN A 48 -6.74 -15.85 -2.59
CA ASN A 48 -7.04 -14.42 -2.61
C ASN A 48 -6.43 -13.74 -1.38
N HIS A 49 -5.71 -12.64 -1.62
CA HIS A 49 -4.99 -11.86 -0.62
C HIS A 49 -5.53 -10.44 -0.60
N MET A 50 -6.33 -10.13 0.42
CA MET A 50 -6.85 -8.78 0.64
C MET A 50 -5.80 -7.92 1.31
N LEU A 51 -5.58 -6.73 0.79
CA LEU A 51 -4.57 -5.80 1.30
C LEU A 51 -5.23 -4.58 1.96
N LEU A 52 -4.40 -3.77 2.62
CA LEU A 52 -4.84 -2.56 3.29
C LEU A 52 -5.33 -1.53 2.27
N SER A 53 -6.27 -0.71 2.71
CA SER A 53 -6.79 0.42 1.93
C SER A 53 -5.91 1.66 1.96
N LYS A 54 -4.81 1.60 2.73
CA LYS A 54 -3.82 2.67 2.87
C LYS A 54 -2.43 2.06 3.00
N GLU A 55 -1.44 2.78 2.50
CA GLU A 55 -0.04 2.41 2.66
C GLU A 55 0.40 2.61 4.12
N LEU A 56 1.32 1.76 4.58
CA LEU A 56 2.01 1.99 5.84
C LEU A 56 3.19 2.93 5.60
N CYS A 57 3.12 4.13 6.16
CA CYS A 57 4.23 5.07 6.13
C CYS A 57 4.80 5.26 7.54
N TYR A 58 6.11 5.03 7.68
CA TYR A 58 6.81 5.18 8.95
C TYR A 58 7.48 6.55 9.10
N MET A 59 7.45 7.40 8.08
CA MET A 59 8.00 8.76 8.17
C MET A 59 7.57 9.51 9.45
N PRO A 60 6.28 9.50 9.88
CA PRO A 60 5.86 10.21 11.09
C PRO A 60 6.50 9.73 12.39
N ILE A 61 6.93 8.45 12.43
CA ILE A 61 7.47 7.80 13.63
C ILE A 61 8.95 7.42 13.45
N LEU A 62 9.58 7.90 12.38
CA LEU A 62 10.92 7.47 11.98
C LEU A 62 11.96 7.87 13.03
N LYS A 63 11.77 9.04 13.66
CA LYS A 63 12.61 9.55 14.74
C LYS A 63 12.56 8.64 15.96
N GLU A 64 11.36 8.32 16.42
CA GLU A 64 11.11 7.46 17.57
C GLU A 64 11.67 6.05 17.32
N LEU A 65 11.48 5.50 16.12
CA LEU A 65 12.07 4.21 15.75
C LEU A 65 13.61 4.24 15.77
N ASN A 66 14.22 5.33 15.33
CA ASN A 66 15.67 5.50 15.38
C ASN A 66 16.19 5.58 16.83
N GLU A 67 15.51 6.34 17.69
CA GLU A 67 15.82 6.49 19.12
C GLU A 67 15.68 5.16 19.89
N LEU A 68 14.70 4.33 19.51
CA LEU A 68 14.53 2.96 20.02
C LEU A 68 15.60 1.98 19.51
N GLY A 69 16.49 2.42 18.62
CA GLY A 69 17.65 1.66 18.16
C GLY A 69 17.47 0.96 16.82
N ALA A 70 16.39 1.21 16.06
CA ALA A 70 16.25 0.68 14.71
C ALA A 70 17.39 1.18 13.82
N LYS A 71 18.13 0.25 13.20
CA LYS A 71 19.31 0.55 12.38
C LYS A 71 19.06 0.49 10.88
N SER A 72 17.94 -0.07 10.47
CA SER A 72 17.63 -0.30 9.06
C SER A 72 16.15 -0.16 8.82
N PHE A 73 15.82 0.52 7.73
CA PHE A 73 14.46 0.74 7.27
C PHE A 73 14.36 0.19 5.85
N ARG A 74 13.28 -0.52 5.56
CA ARG A 74 13.00 -1.08 4.24
C ARG A 74 11.85 -0.31 3.61
N ILE A 75 12.05 0.10 2.37
CA ILE A 75 10.97 0.64 1.52
C ILE A 75 10.52 -0.50 0.62
N GLU A 76 9.23 -0.79 0.62
CA GLU A 76 8.63 -1.73 -0.32
C GLU A 76 8.15 -0.98 -1.56
N GLY A 77 8.99 -0.97 -2.59
CA GLY A 77 8.81 -0.09 -3.74
C GLY A 77 8.15 -0.71 -4.97
N CYS A 78 7.79 -1.99 -4.92
CA CYS A 78 7.42 -2.76 -6.12
C CYS A 78 6.09 -2.31 -6.77
N SER A 79 5.22 -1.63 -6.03
CA SER A 79 3.97 -1.05 -6.55
C SER A 79 4.13 0.37 -7.08
N TYR A 80 5.26 1.04 -6.84
CA TYR A 80 5.49 2.42 -7.28
C TYR A 80 6.11 2.46 -8.66
N ASP A 81 5.76 3.49 -9.44
CA ASP A 81 6.59 3.85 -10.58
C ASP A 81 7.92 4.45 -10.13
N SER A 82 8.88 4.48 -11.07
CA SER A 82 10.26 4.86 -10.81
C SER A 82 10.42 6.27 -10.24
N ASP A 83 9.54 7.21 -10.61
CA ASP A 83 9.64 8.59 -10.18
C ASP A 83 9.10 8.75 -8.76
N THR A 84 7.96 8.14 -8.45
CA THR A 84 7.44 8.06 -7.08
C THR A 84 8.44 7.38 -6.15
N LEU A 85 8.98 6.21 -6.53
CA LEU A 85 9.95 5.49 -5.70
C LEU A 85 11.22 6.32 -5.47
N ARG A 86 11.70 7.05 -6.49
CA ARG A 86 12.85 7.94 -6.38
C ARG A 86 12.62 9.04 -5.36
N ASN A 87 11.43 9.65 -5.34
CA ASN A 87 11.09 10.72 -4.40
C ASN A 87 11.01 10.17 -2.99
N ILE A 88 10.28 9.07 -2.77
CA ILE A 88 10.22 8.39 -1.46
C ILE A 88 11.63 8.08 -0.93
N ILE A 89 12.52 7.51 -1.75
CA ILE A 89 13.91 7.22 -1.34
C ILE A 89 14.66 8.50 -0.95
N LYS A 90 14.50 9.59 -1.71
CA LYS A 90 15.15 10.88 -1.40
C LYS A 90 14.65 11.44 -0.07
N ASP A 91 13.36 11.36 0.17
CA ASP A 91 12.72 11.91 1.36
C ASP A 91 13.10 11.13 2.62
N TYR A 92 13.09 9.79 2.57
CA TYR A 92 13.63 8.97 3.67
C TYR A 92 15.11 9.23 3.90
N LYS A 93 15.93 9.45 2.86
CA LYS A 93 17.34 9.85 3.03
C LYS A 93 17.50 11.24 3.63
N LYS A 94 16.62 12.19 3.30
CA LYS A 94 16.59 13.54 3.89
C LYS A 94 16.26 13.45 5.38
N ALA A 95 15.22 12.69 5.73
CA ALA A 95 14.80 12.46 7.11
C ALA A 95 15.87 11.75 7.94
N LEU A 96 16.54 10.72 7.40
CA LEU A 96 17.62 10.03 8.12
C LEU A 96 18.87 10.90 8.37
N LYS A 97 19.05 12.00 7.62
CA LYS A 97 20.11 12.99 7.88
C LYS A 97 19.69 13.99 8.96
N ASN A 98 18.41 14.30 9.07
CA ASN A 98 17.85 15.19 10.09
C ASN A 98 16.44 14.73 10.47
N LEU A 99 16.35 14.00 11.58
CA LEU A 99 15.11 13.40 12.05
C LEU A 99 14.05 14.43 12.47
N GLU A 100 14.42 15.69 12.72
CA GLU A 100 13.45 16.75 13.01
C GLU A 100 12.58 17.11 11.79
N LEU A 101 13.01 16.75 10.58
CA LEU A 101 12.26 17.03 9.35
C LEU A 101 11.16 16.01 9.06
N CYS A 102 11.03 14.94 9.86
CA CYS A 102 10.09 13.84 9.58
C CYS A 102 8.64 14.34 9.41
N SER A 103 8.18 15.23 10.29
CA SER A 103 6.82 15.77 10.23
C SER A 103 6.59 16.68 9.03
N GLU A 104 7.58 17.51 8.68
CA GLU A 104 7.52 18.39 7.49
C GLU A 104 7.43 17.55 6.22
N ILE A 105 8.36 16.61 6.05
CA ILE A 105 8.41 15.70 4.90
C ILE A 105 7.11 14.89 4.81
N PHE A 106 6.57 14.43 5.93
CA PHE A 106 5.32 13.69 5.94
C PHE A 106 4.14 14.51 5.42
N ASN A 107 4.08 15.79 5.75
CA ASN A 107 3.01 16.69 5.29
C ASN A 107 3.13 17.06 3.81
N GLU A 108 4.34 16.98 3.24
CA GLU A 108 4.61 17.22 1.81
C GLU A 108 4.26 16.01 0.94
N PHE A 109 4.14 14.82 1.52
CA PHE A 109 3.78 13.63 0.77
C PHE A 109 2.36 13.73 0.23
N ASP A 110 2.26 13.75 -1.09
CA ASP A 110 1.01 13.61 -1.83
C ASP A 110 0.67 12.12 -1.96
N TYR A 111 -0.09 11.61 -0.98
CA TYR A 111 -0.47 10.20 -0.94
C TYR A 111 -1.78 9.96 -1.67
N ASP A 112 -1.73 9.30 -2.82
CA ASP A 112 -2.95 8.79 -3.46
C ASP A 112 -3.48 7.48 -2.84
N CYS A 113 -2.77 6.89 -1.85
CA CYS A 113 -3.22 5.76 -1.02
C CYS A 113 -3.44 4.41 -1.73
N LEU A 114 -2.58 3.98 -2.67
CA LEU A 114 -2.87 2.78 -3.50
C LEU A 114 -1.70 1.79 -3.61
N GLY A 115 -0.60 2.02 -2.90
CA GLY A 115 0.46 1.05 -2.72
C GLY A 115 0.29 0.27 -1.41
N PHE A 116 0.78 -0.94 -1.42
CA PHE A 116 0.73 -1.84 -0.28
C PHE A 116 2.10 -2.47 -0.13
N THR A 117 2.39 -2.93 1.08
CA THR A 117 3.60 -3.71 1.32
C THR A 117 3.46 -5.06 0.64
N LEU A 118 4.21 -5.25 -0.45
CA LEU A 118 4.32 -6.50 -1.22
C LEU A 118 4.91 -7.68 -0.43
N GLY A 119 5.36 -7.47 0.81
CA GLY A 119 5.63 -8.56 1.77
C GLY A 119 4.45 -9.52 1.93
N ALA A 120 3.23 -9.05 1.62
CA ALA A 120 2.02 -9.88 1.56
C ALA A 120 1.83 -10.68 0.27
N MET A 121 2.78 -10.66 -0.69
CA MET A 121 2.70 -11.42 -1.96
C MET A 121 3.88 -12.36 -2.19
N GLN A 122 4.88 -12.38 -1.30
CA GLN A 122 5.92 -13.41 -1.29
C GLN A 122 5.43 -14.66 -0.57
N PHE A 123 4.59 -15.44 -1.26
CA PHE A 123 4.23 -16.79 -0.82
C PHE A 123 5.11 -17.79 -1.56
N ASN A 124 6.13 -18.31 -0.87
CA ASN A 124 6.80 -19.54 -1.24
C ASN A 124 6.26 -20.67 -0.36
#